data_AF-A0A3L6RHI5-F1
#
_entry.id   AF-A0A3L6RHI5-F1
#
_cell.length_a   1.000
_cell.length_b   1.000
_cell.length_c   1.000
_cell.angle_alpha   90.00
_cell.angle_beta   90.00
_cell.angle_gamma   90.00
#
_symmetry.space_group_name_H-M   'P 1'
#
loop_
_entity.id
_entity.type
_entity.pdbx_description
1 polymer ?
#
loop_
_entity_poly.entity_id
_entity_poly.type
_entity_poly.pdbx_seq_one_letter_code
_entity_poly.pdbx_strand_id
1 'polypeptide(L)'
;MATLHIKPLDGADGYLRWKESVPLRLHTLGVAHVLSDDPPAGGPEEAKKWARDDALCRGHILAALSDHLLPVYVRHGTGRALWRAVARTYEPDSLSWELKFEELEFRDDETLLERVARAEALAFAASRSPMVSDELVAYKVCTKLPEVAEDAIIHGDETTMDGVWRSAQGMERVRNGMLARVIRLEREDMMP
;
A
#
# COMPACT_ATOMS: atom_id res chain seq x y z
N MET A 1 23.14 5.64 -14.94
CA MET A 1 21.83 5.02 -14.68
C MET A 1 21.36 5.47 -13.31
N ALA A 2 20.14 5.97 -13.17
CA ALA A 2 19.61 6.40 -11.88
C ALA A 2 19.40 5.17 -10.98
N THR A 3 20.10 5.13 -9.85
CA THR A 3 19.88 4.11 -8.82
C THR A 3 18.63 4.50 -8.04
N LEU A 4 17.61 3.64 -8.06
CA LEU A 4 16.42 3.79 -7.21
C LEU A 4 16.88 3.78 -5.74
N HIS A 5 16.80 4.92 -5.04
CA HIS A 5 17.10 4.98 -3.62
C HIS A 5 15.98 4.28 -2.83
N ILE A 6 16.34 3.21 -2.13
CA ILE A 6 15.41 2.47 -1.27
C ILE A 6 15.66 2.96 0.16
N LYS A 7 14.61 3.46 0.83
CA LYS A 7 14.67 3.73 2.27
C LYS A 7 14.90 2.39 2.99
N PRO A 8 15.94 2.26 3.83
CA PRO A 8 16.19 1.03 4.54
C PRO A 8 14.99 0.62 5.41
N LEU A 9 14.74 -0.68 5.52
CA LEU A 9 13.74 -1.21 6.46
C LEU A 9 14.23 -1.03 7.89
N ASP A 10 13.45 -0.34 8.71
CA ASP A 10 13.80 0.00 10.10
C ASP A 10 12.71 -0.41 11.10
N GLY A 11 11.72 -1.17 10.63
CA GLY A 11 10.56 -1.57 11.42
C GLY A 11 9.28 -1.69 10.58
N ALA A 12 8.17 -1.98 11.23
CA ALA A 12 6.89 -2.27 10.58
C ALA A 12 6.37 -1.10 9.72
N ASP A 13 6.48 0.14 10.20
CA ASP A 13 5.96 1.33 9.52
C ASP A 13 6.56 1.54 8.11
N GLY A 14 7.81 1.10 7.91
CA GLY A 14 8.50 1.21 6.62
C GLY A 14 8.29 0.01 5.69
N TYR A 15 7.68 -1.08 6.18
CA TYR A 15 7.68 -2.36 5.49
C TYR A 15 6.99 -2.32 4.13
N LEU A 16 5.78 -1.75 4.04
CA LEU A 16 5.04 -1.74 2.78
C LEU A 16 5.81 -1.00 1.68
N ARG A 17 6.35 0.19 1.99
CA ARG A 17 7.19 0.94 1.06
C ARG A 17 8.43 0.14 0.65
N TRP A 18 9.09 -0.50 1.60
CA TRP A 18 10.27 -1.33 1.34
C TRP A 18 9.94 -2.52 0.45
N LYS A 19 8.84 -3.23 0.75
CA LYS A 19 8.34 -4.40 0.02
C LYS A 19 8.05 -4.07 -1.44
N GLU A 20 7.49 -2.90 -1.73
CA GLU A 20 7.25 -2.47 -3.11
C GLU A 20 8.53 -1.97 -3.80
N SER A 21 9.46 -1.36 -3.06
CA SER A 21 10.67 -0.75 -3.65
C SER A 21 11.77 -1.77 -4.02
N VAL A 22 11.95 -2.81 -3.21
CA VAL A 22 13.03 -3.79 -3.40
C VAL A 22 12.86 -4.60 -4.69
N PRO A 23 11.69 -5.18 -5.01
CA PRO A 23 11.48 -5.91 -6.26
C PRO A 23 11.76 -5.06 -7.50
N LEU A 24 11.35 -3.79 -7.51
CA LEU A 24 11.62 -2.86 -8.63
C LEU A 24 13.13 -2.72 -8.91
N ARG A 25 13.94 -2.62 -7.85
CA ARG A 25 15.41 -2.61 -7.99
C ARG A 25 15.93 -3.95 -8.51
N LEU A 26 15.44 -5.08 -7.99
CA LEU A 26 15.86 -6.41 -8.43
C LEU A 26 15.49 -6.67 -9.90
N HIS A 27 14.36 -6.16 -10.37
CA HIS A 27 13.95 -6.20 -11.77
C HIS A 27 14.91 -5.42 -12.66
N THR A 28 15.29 -4.21 -12.23
CA THR A 28 16.28 -3.38 -12.95
C THR A 28 17.63 -4.10 -13.11
N LEU A 29 17.95 -5.00 -12.17
CA LEU A 29 19.18 -5.80 -12.16
C LEU A 29 19.03 -7.17 -12.84
N GLY A 30 17.83 -7.55 -13.27
CA GLY A 30 17.55 -8.85 -13.90
C GLY A 30 17.54 -10.05 -12.94
N VAL A 31 17.56 -9.84 -11.62
CA VAL A 31 17.70 -10.91 -10.60
C VAL A 31 16.41 -11.17 -9.81
N ALA A 32 15.33 -10.46 -10.10
CA ALA A 32 14.05 -10.64 -9.39
C ALA A 32 13.47 -12.06 -9.49
N HIS A 33 13.77 -12.77 -10.59
CA HIS A 33 13.30 -14.14 -10.86
C HIS A 33 13.67 -15.12 -9.74
N VAL A 34 14.81 -14.91 -9.05
CA VAL A 34 15.28 -15.74 -7.93
C VAL A 34 14.25 -15.84 -6.78
N LEU A 35 13.44 -14.79 -6.60
CA LEU A 35 12.45 -14.77 -5.52
C LEU A 35 11.30 -15.77 -5.76
N SER A 36 11.00 -16.07 -7.02
CA SER A 36 9.79 -16.80 -7.43
C SER A 36 10.07 -18.12 -8.12
N ASP A 37 11.17 -18.23 -8.86
CA ASP A 37 11.48 -19.38 -9.73
C ASP A 37 12.42 -20.37 -9.03
N ASP A 38 12.26 -21.66 -9.29
CA ASP A 38 13.20 -22.65 -8.76
C ASP A 38 14.51 -22.66 -9.55
N PRO A 39 15.64 -23.04 -8.92
CA PRO A 39 16.91 -23.15 -9.61
C PRO A 39 16.78 -24.08 -10.83
N PRO A 40 17.37 -23.72 -11.98
CA PRO A 40 17.27 -24.53 -13.19
C PRO A 40 17.93 -25.90 -12.98
N ALA A 41 17.30 -26.95 -13.51
CA ALA A 41 17.84 -28.32 -13.49
C ALA A 41 18.94 -28.55 -14.55
N GLY A 42 19.35 -27.51 -15.28
CA GLY A 42 20.28 -27.62 -16.39
C GLY A 42 21.74 -27.78 -16.00
N GLY A 43 22.61 -27.53 -16.96
CA GLY A 43 24.05 -27.79 -16.84
C GLY A 43 24.79 -26.87 -15.86
N PRO A 44 26.07 -27.14 -15.58
CA PRO A 44 26.88 -26.38 -14.61
C PRO A 44 26.90 -24.86 -14.84
N GLU A 45 26.78 -24.38 -16.07
CA GLU A 45 26.76 -22.94 -16.39
C GLU A 45 25.48 -22.24 -15.93
N GLU A 46 24.33 -22.90 -16.06
CA GLU A 46 23.04 -22.37 -15.58
C GLU A 46 23.02 -22.33 -14.05
N ALA A 47 23.56 -23.36 -13.40
CA ALA A 47 23.70 -23.40 -11.94
C ALA A 47 24.63 -22.28 -11.42
N LYS A 48 25.74 -22.00 -12.11
CA LYS A 48 26.64 -20.88 -11.76
C LYS A 48 25.96 -19.52 -11.93
N LYS A 49 25.23 -19.33 -13.04
CA LYS A 49 24.46 -18.10 -13.26
C LYS A 49 23.44 -17.90 -12.15
N TRP A 50 22.67 -18.94 -11.82
CA TRP A 50 21.70 -18.91 -10.74
C TRP A 50 22.34 -18.53 -9.40
N ALA A 51 23.45 -19.17 -9.03
CA ALA A 51 24.13 -18.87 -7.78
C ALA A 51 24.62 -17.42 -7.70
N ARG A 52 25.08 -16.86 -8.83
CA ARG A 52 25.46 -15.45 -8.93
C ARG A 52 24.25 -14.53 -8.77
N ASP A 53 23.15 -14.81 -9.47
CA ASP A 53 21.94 -14.01 -9.42
C ASP A 53 21.31 -14.05 -8.01
N ASP A 54 21.35 -15.21 -7.34
CA ASP A 54 20.89 -15.38 -5.96
C ASP A 54 21.75 -14.62 -4.95
N ALA A 55 23.09 -14.67 -5.10
CA ALA A 55 23.99 -13.90 -4.26
C ALA A 55 23.78 -12.38 -4.42
N LEU A 56 23.60 -11.91 -5.65
CA LEU A 56 23.28 -10.51 -5.94
C LEU A 56 21.92 -10.10 -5.36
N CYS A 57 20.89 -10.92 -5.59
CA CYS A 57 19.56 -10.71 -5.05
C CYS A 57 19.58 -10.58 -3.52
N ARG A 58 20.20 -11.56 -2.84
CA ARG A 58 20.41 -11.55 -1.39
C ARG A 58 21.16 -10.31 -0.92
N GLY A 59 22.26 -9.94 -1.59
CA GLY A 59 23.05 -8.77 -1.25
C GLY A 59 22.26 -7.46 -1.32
N HIS A 60 21.42 -7.29 -2.34
CA HIS A 60 20.58 -6.11 -2.48
C HIS A 60 19.45 -6.03 -1.45
N ILE A 61 18.88 -7.16 -1.05
CA ILE A 61 17.90 -7.20 0.03
C ILE A 61 18.55 -6.81 1.36
N LEU A 62 19.72 -7.38 1.69
CA LEU A 62 20.48 -7.04 2.90
C LEU A 62 20.89 -5.57 2.93
N ALA A 63 21.35 -5.02 1.80
CA ALA A 63 21.71 -3.60 1.68
C ALA A 63 20.52 -2.64 1.79
N ALA A 64 19.29 -3.16 1.72
CA ALA A 64 18.07 -2.40 1.95
C ALA A 64 17.52 -2.57 3.38
N LEU A 65 18.24 -3.25 4.28
CA LEU A 65 17.90 -3.31 5.70
C LEU A 65 18.68 -2.24 6.47
N SER A 66 18.13 -1.79 7.59
CA SER A 66 18.87 -1.02 8.58
C SER A 66 19.93 -1.90 9.28
N ASP A 67 20.95 -1.25 9.84
CA ASP A 67 22.10 -1.93 10.45
C ASP A 67 21.69 -2.88 11.59
N HIS A 68 20.66 -2.53 12.36
CA HIS A 68 20.19 -3.35 13.48
C HIS A 68 19.47 -4.63 13.02
N LEU A 69 18.93 -4.66 11.80
CA LEU A 69 18.27 -5.83 11.21
C LEU A 69 19.25 -6.76 10.50
N LEU A 70 20.40 -6.26 10.07
CA LEU A 70 21.38 -7.06 9.30
C LEU A 70 21.81 -8.33 10.07
N PRO A 71 22.22 -8.29 11.35
CA PRO A 71 22.60 -9.50 12.10
C PRO A 71 21.47 -10.52 12.24
N VAL A 72 20.21 -10.08 12.23
CA VAL A 72 19.03 -10.94 12.37
C VAL A 72 18.83 -11.77 11.09
N TYR A 73 18.97 -11.13 9.94
CA TYR A 73 18.57 -11.71 8.66
C TYR A 73 19.72 -12.25 7.80
N VAL A 74 20.97 -11.85 8.07
CA VAL A 74 22.15 -12.30 7.28
C VAL A 74 22.32 -13.81 7.22
N ARG A 75 21.81 -14.54 8.23
CA ARG A 75 21.85 -16.01 8.31
C ARG A 75 21.11 -16.73 7.18
N HIS A 76 20.20 -16.07 6.47
CA HIS A 76 19.44 -16.68 5.38
C HIS A 76 20.33 -16.82 4.13
N GLY A 77 20.57 -18.06 3.70
CA GLY A 77 21.55 -18.39 2.67
C GLY A 77 21.16 -18.01 1.24
N THR A 78 19.88 -17.80 0.95
CA THR A 78 19.37 -17.43 -0.39
C THR A 78 18.54 -16.16 -0.34
N GLY A 79 18.44 -15.46 -1.47
CA GLY A 79 17.63 -14.25 -1.61
C GLY A 79 16.15 -14.51 -1.31
N ARG A 80 15.62 -15.64 -1.80
CA ARG A 80 14.26 -16.10 -1.52
C ARG A 80 14.02 -16.39 -0.03
N ALA A 81 14.94 -17.11 0.63
CA ALA A 81 14.78 -17.44 2.05
C ALA A 81 14.79 -16.18 2.92
N LEU A 82 15.68 -15.23 2.59
CA LEU A 82 15.76 -13.92 3.21
C LEU A 82 14.47 -13.11 3.01
N TRP A 83 14.01 -12.98 1.77
CA TRP A 83 12.77 -12.27 1.43
C TRP A 83 11.56 -12.80 2.23
N ARG A 84 11.37 -14.12 2.24
CA ARG A 84 10.30 -14.78 2.99
C ARG A 84 10.44 -14.58 4.50
N ALA A 85 11.67 -14.49 5.03
CA ALA A 85 11.89 -14.25 6.45
C ALA A 85 11.49 -12.84 6.86
N VAL A 86 11.82 -11.83 6.05
CA VAL A 86 11.37 -10.45 6.28
C VAL A 86 9.84 -10.38 6.18
N ALA A 87 9.25 -10.97 5.15
CA ALA A 87 7.79 -11.00 5.00
C ALA A 87 7.09 -11.66 6.19
N ARG A 88 7.58 -12.79 6.71
CA ARG A 88 7.00 -13.42 7.91
C ARG A 88 7.01 -12.53 9.15
N THR A 89 7.92 -11.57 9.26
CA THR A 89 8.01 -10.69 10.43
C THR A 89 7.11 -9.47 10.29
N TYR A 90 6.99 -8.91 9.09
CA TYR A 90 6.40 -7.59 8.89
C TYR A 90 5.14 -7.57 8.03
N GLU A 91 4.85 -8.64 7.29
CA GLU A 91 3.61 -8.74 6.52
C GLU A 91 2.43 -8.80 7.50
N PRO A 92 1.55 -7.79 7.51
CA PRO A 92 0.35 -7.82 8.31
C PRO A 92 -0.58 -8.93 7.81
N ASP A 93 -1.10 -9.71 8.75
CA ASP A 93 -2.17 -10.66 8.45
C ASP A 93 -3.52 -9.93 8.31
N SER A 94 -4.55 -10.68 7.91
CA SER A 94 -5.89 -10.13 7.75
C SER A 94 -6.48 -9.60 9.06
N LEU A 95 -6.16 -10.20 10.20
CA LEU A 95 -6.59 -9.73 11.52
C LEU A 95 -5.98 -8.37 11.86
N SER A 96 -4.69 -8.16 11.54
CA SER A 96 -4.02 -6.87 11.68
C SER A 96 -4.70 -5.79 10.85
N TRP A 97 -5.12 -6.12 9.62
CA TRP A 97 -5.85 -5.17 8.79
C TRP A 97 -7.26 -4.87 9.29
N GLU A 98 -7.96 -5.86 9.84
CA GLU A 98 -9.26 -5.65 10.48
C GLU A 98 -9.15 -4.71 11.67
N LEU A 99 -8.18 -4.93 12.57
CA LEU A 99 -7.94 -4.04 13.70
C LEU A 99 -7.59 -2.62 13.23
N LYS A 100 -6.70 -2.48 12.24
CA LYS A 100 -6.39 -1.15 11.65
C LYS A 100 -7.59 -0.48 10.99
N PHE A 101 -8.52 -1.26 10.43
CA PHE A 101 -9.76 -0.73 9.90
C PHE A 101 -10.70 -0.28 11.02
N GLU A 102 -10.82 -1.07 12.09
CA GLU A 102 -11.61 -0.71 13.28
C GLU A 102 -11.07 0.56 13.93
N GLU A 103 -9.76 0.67 14.08
CA GLU A 103 -9.03 1.83 14.62
C GLU A 103 -8.82 2.96 13.61
N LEU A 104 -9.39 2.87 12.40
CA LEU A 104 -9.23 3.89 11.36
C LEU A 104 -9.79 5.23 11.87
N GLU A 105 -8.88 6.16 12.09
CA GLU A 105 -9.17 7.56 12.36
C GLU A 105 -8.80 8.44 11.17
N PHE A 106 -9.65 9.45 10.97
CA PHE A 106 -9.48 10.43 9.93
C PHE A 106 -8.82 11.71 10.48
N ARG A 107 -7.86 12.26 9.73
CA ARG A 107 -7.20 13.53 10.02
C ARG A 107 -8.14 14.70 9.71
N ASP A 108 -7.89 15.83 10.34
CA ASP A 108 -8.66 17.05 10.09
C ASP A 108 -8.33 17.67 8.72
N ASP A 109 -7.10 17.47 8.23
CA ASP A 109 -6.59 18.07 6.99
C ASP A 109 -6.86 17.25 5.73
N GLU A 110 -7.33 16.01 5.86
CA GLU A 110 -7.60 15.17 4.69
C GLU A 110 -8.95 15.46 4.05
N THR A 111 -8.94 15.40 2.73
CA THR A 111 -10.13 15.51 1.88
C THR A 111 -11.03 14.29 2.04
N LEU A 112 -12.32 14.44 1.70
CA LEU A 112 -13.25 13.32 1.74
C LEU A 112 -12.80 12.18 0.82
N LEU A 113 -12.18 12.53 -0.32
CA LEU A 113 -11.64 11.56 -1.26
C LEU A 113 -10.46 10.77 -0.68
N GLU A 114 -9.58 11.40 0.09
CA GLU A 114 -8.50 10.71 0.79
C GLU A 114 -9.04 9.78 1.89
N ARG A 115 -10.09 10.21 2.60
CA ARG A 115 -10.79 9.37 3.58
C ARG A 115 -11.38 8.12 2.94
N VAL A 116 -12.07 8.26 1.80
CA VAL A 116 -12.61 7.13 1.03
C VAL A 116 -11.49 6.20 0.57
N ALA A 117 -10.43 6.74 -0.04
CA ALA A 117 -9.28 5.94 -0.49
C ALA A 117 -8.66 5.10 0.64
N ARG A 118 -8.47 5.71 1.81
CA ARG A 118 -7.89 5.04 2.99
C ARG A 118 -8.81 3.95 3.53
N ALA A 119 -10.10 4.24 3.66
CA ALA A 119 -11.08 3.28 4.12
C ALA A 119 -11.21 2.10 3.16
N GLU A 120 -11.25 2.35 1.84
CA GLU A 120 -11.29 1.33 0.80
C GLU A 120 -10.07 0.40 0.87
N ALA A 121 -8.87 0.99 0.93
CA ALA A 121 -7.62 0.21 0.99
C ALA A 121 -7.58 -0.72 2.22
N LEU A 122 -8.00 -0.22 3.39
CA LEU A 122 -8.05 -1.02 4.62
C LEU A 122 -9.18 -2.05 4.59
N ALA A 123 -10.36 -1.70 4.07
CA ALA A 123 -11.49 -2.62 3.92
C ALA A 123 -11.14 -3.78 2.98
N PHE A 124 -10.47 -3.49 1.87
CA PHE A 124 -9.95 -4.48 0.94
C PHE A 124 -8.92 -5.39 1.61
N ALA A 125 -7.92 -4.83 2.28
CA ALA A 125 -6.86 -5.59 2.96
C ALA A 125 -7.38 -6.44 4.14
N ALA A 126 -8.40 -5.95 4.84
CA ALA A 126 -9.07 -6.65 5.94
C ALA A 126 -10.01 -7.78 5.48
N SER A 127 -10.30 -7.87 4.18
CA SER A 127 -11.25 -8.86 3.69
C SER A 127 -10.56 -10.23 3.58
N ARG A 128 -10.88 -11.14 4.50
CA ARG A 128 -10.31 -12.50 4.59
C ARG A 128 -10.63 -13.40 3.38
N SER A 129 -11.46 -12.94 2.45
CA SER A 129 -11.96 -13.73 1.32
C SER A 129 -11.01 -13.65 0.13
N PRO A 130 -10.68 -14.77 -0.53
CA PRO A 130 -9.95 -14.77 -1.80
C PRO A 130 -10.74 -14.10 -2.95
N MET A 131 -12.05 -13.91 -2.77
CA MET A 131 -12.90 -13.05 -3.62
C MET A 131 -13.59 -12.03 -2.72
N VAL A 132 -13.03 -10.83 -2.64
CA VAL A 132 -13.65 -9.68 -1.98
C VAL A 132 -14.64 -9.09 -2.98
N SER A 133 -15.94 -9.09 -2.66
CA SER A 133 -16.92 -8.39 -3.49
C SER A 133 -16.83 -6.89 -3.27
N ASP A 134 -17.03 -6.14 -4.35
CA ASP A 134 -17.08 -4.67 -4.30
C ASP A 134 -18.14 -4.18 -3.29
N GLU A 135 -19.27 -4.88 -3.22
CA GLU A 135 -20.35 -4.63 -2.26
C GLU A 135 -19.90 -4.72 -0.79
N LEU A 136 -19.04 -5.68 -0.45
CA LEU A 136 -18.53 -5.84 0.91
C LEU A 136 -17.57 -4.70 1.28
N VAL A 137 -16.76 -4.24 0.32
CA VAL A 137 -15.85 -3.10 0.52
C VAL A 137 -16.67 -1.82 0.68
N ALA A 138 -17.64 -1.58 -0.20
CA ALA A 138 -18.55 -0.44 -0.13
C ALA A 138 -19.29 -0.38 1.20
N TYR A 139 -19.87 -1.50 1.64
CA TYR A 139 -20.52 -1.61 2.95
C TYR A 139 -19.56 -1.21 4.09
N LYS A 140 -18.35 -1.77 4.11
CA LYS A 140 -17.34 -1.43 5.13
C LYS A 140 -17.00 0.06 5.09
N VAL A 141 -16.69 0.63 3.93
CA VAL A 141 -16.38 2.06 3.78
C VAL A 141 -17.53 2.94 4.30
N CYS A 142 -18.78 2.60 3.98
CA CYS A 142 -19.97 3.29 4.47
C CYS A 142 -20.11 3.25 6.00
N THR A 143 -19.60 2.21 6.69
CA THR A 143 -19.58 2.20 8.17
C THR A 143 -18.65 3.26 8.78
N LYS A 144 -17.68 3.75 8.01
CA LYS A 144 -16.70 4.76 8.44
C LYS A 144 -17.05 6.17 7.96
N LEU A 145 -17.77 6.28 6.85
CA LEU A 145 -18.15 7.53 6.20
C LEU A 145 -19.68 7.60 6.01
N PRO A 146 -20.44 7.76 7.10
CA PRO A 146 -21.90 7.75 7.05
C PRO A 146 -22.48 8.87 6.19
N GLU A 147 -21.81 10.01 6.10
CA GLU A 147 -22.23 11.13 5.25
C GLU A 147 -22.17 10.81 3.75
N VAL A 148 -21.19 9.99 3.33
CA VAL A 148 -21.09 9.50 1.95
C VAL A 148 -22.15 8.43 1.71
N ALA A 149 -22.37 7.56 2.71
CA ALA A 149 -23.39 6.52 2.65
C ALA A 149 -24.80 7.12 2.48
N GLU A 150 -25.12 8.17 3.24
CA GLU A 150 -26.41 8.87 3.15
C GLU A 150 -26.64 9.43 1.74
N ASP A 151 -25.65 10.11 1.15
CA ASP A 151 -25.72 10.64 -0.21
C ASP A 151 -25.86 9.51 -1.26
N ALA A 152 -25.08 8.43 -1.11
CA ALA A 152 -25.15 7.28 -2.01
C ALA A 152 -26.54 6.61 -1.98
N ILE A 153 -27.14 6.49 -0.78
CA ILE A 153 -28.51 5.97 -0.61
C ILE A 153 -29.54 6.89 -1.27
N ILE A 154 -29.40 8.21 -1.13
CA ILE A 154 -30.29 9.19 -1.78
C ILE A 154 -30.26 9.02 -3.30
N HIS A 155 -29.11 8.65 -3.86
CA HIS A 155 -28.89 8.50 -5.29
C HIS A 155 -29.04 7.06 -5.82
N GLY A 156 -29.32 6.08 -4.95
CA GLY A 156 -29.54 4.67 -5.33
C GLY A 156 -28.29 3.94 -5.79
N ASP A 157 -27.13 4.38 -5.29
CA ASP A 157 -25.79 3.92 -5.68
C ASP A 157 -25.07 3.17 -4.53
N GLU A 158 -25.78 2.83 -3.45
CA GLU A 158 -25.22 2.46 -2.14
C GLU A 158 -24.48 1.11 -2.10
N THR A 159 -24.61 0.29 -3.13
CA THR A 159 -24.10 -1.09 -3.11
C THR A 159 -22.72 -1.25 -3.76
N THR A 160 -22.15 -0.21 -4.36
CA THR A 160 -20.87 -0.32 -5.10
C THR A 160 -19.87 0.75 -4.69
N MET A 161 -18.57 0.46 -4.82
CA MET A 161 -17.52 1.45 -4.60
C MET A 161 -17.60 2.59 -5.62
N ASP A 162 -18.02 2.32 -6.85
CA ASP A 162 -18.27 3.36 -7.85
C ASP A 162 -19.30 4.39 -7.38
N GLY A 163 -20.35 3.92 -6.70
CA GLY A 163 -21.36 4.76 -6.07
C GLY A 163 -20.80 5.62 -4.94
N VAL A 164 -20.09 4.98 -4.00
CA VAL A 164 -19.39 5.66 -2.89
C VAL A 164 -18.45 6.75 -3.41
N TRP A 165 -17.65 6.45 -4.44
CA TRP A 165 -16.75 7.41 -5.06
C TRP A 165 -17.48 8.57 -5.72
N ARG A 166 -18.61 8.32 -6.41
CA ARG A 166 -19.41 9.36 -7.05
C ARG A 166 -20.01 10.33 -6.03
N SER A 167 -20.56 9.81 -4.94
CA SER A 167 -21.08 10.61 -3.83
C SER A 167 -20.00 11.46 -3.18
N ALA A 168 -18.87 10.85 -2.82
CA ALA A 168 -17.74 11.56 -2.24
C ALA A 168 -17.22 12.69 -3.15
N GLN A 169 -17.13 12.45 -4.47
CA GLN A 169 -16.78 13.49 -5.44
C GLN A 169 -17.80 14.62 -5.51
N GLY A 170 -19.11 14.31 -5.44
CA GLY A 170 -20.17 15.31 -5.41
C GLY A 170 -20.07 16.23 -4.19
N MET A 171 -19.95 15.63 -3.01
CA MET A 171 -19.80 16.34 -1.73
C MET A 171 -18.54 17.21 -1.70
N GLU A 172 -17.41 16.67 -2.17
CA GLU A 172 -16.14 17.39 -2.21
C GLU A 172 -16.20 18.59 -3.17
N ARG A 173 -16.88 18.48 -4.32
CA ARG A 173 -17.12 19.60 -5.24
C ARG A 173 -17.95 20.70 -4.58
N VAL A 174 -19.00 20.34 -3.86
CA VAL A 174 -19.85 21.30 -3.13
C VAL A 174 -19.05 22.03 -2.06
N ARG A 175 -18.26 21.31 -1.26
CA ARG A 175 -17.35 21.87 -0.24
C ARG A 175 -16.38 22.88 -0.85
N ASN A 176 -15.68 22.48 -1.91
CA ASN A 176 -14.70 23.33 -2.58
C ASN A 176 -15.35 24.58 -3.22
N GLY A 177 -16.57 24.44 -3.76
CA GLY A 177 -17.35 25.57 -4.27
C GLY A 177 -17.71 26.58 -3.18
N MET A 178 -18.07 26.13 -1.97
CA MET A 178 -18.34 27.02 -0.84
C MET A 178 -17.08 27.74 -0.36
N LEU A 179 -15.96 27.03 -0.20
CA LEU A 179 -14.68 27.62 0.22
C LEU A 179 -14.20 28.69 -0.77
N ALA A 180 -14.31 28.42 -2.08
CA ALA A 180 -13.95 29.40 -3.11
C ALA A 180 -14.80 30.68 -3.04
N ARG A 181 -16.09 30.56 -2.70
CA ARG A 181 -16.97 31.72 -2.50
C ARG A 181 -16.58 32.54 -1.28
N VAL A 182 -16.27 31.90 -0.16
CA VAL A 182 -15.82 32.59 1.07
C VAL A 182 -14.53 33.36 0.81
N ILE A 183 -13.52 32.70 0.23
CA ILE A 183 -12.23 33.34 -0.09
C ILE A 183 -12.42 34.54 -1.03
N ARG A 184 -13.36 34.43 -1.98
CA ARG A 184 -13.67 35.54 -2.88
C ARG A 184 -14.26 36.73 -2.13
N LEU A 185 -15.24 36.50 -1.26
CA LEU A 185 -15.87 37.55 -0.46
C LEU A 185 -14.86 38.23 0.47
N GLU A 186 -14.01 37.46 1.16
CA GLU A 186 -12.95 38.01 2.01
C GLU A 186 -11.95 38.87 1.22
N ARG A 187 -11.63 38.49 -0.02
CA ARG A 187 -10.77 39.31 -0.90
C ARG A 187 -11.46 40.58 -1.37
N GLU A 188 -12.76 40.53 -1.64
CA GLU A 188 -13.56 41.70 -2.03
C GLU A 188 -13.70 42.69 -0.85
N ASP A 189 -13.84 42.19 0.38
CA ASP A 189 -13.91 43.02 1.61
C ASP A 189 -12.56 43.64 2.03
N MET A 190 -11.43 43.05 1.62
CA MET A 190 -10.07 43.56 1.91
C MET A 190 -9.53 44.55 0.87
N MET A 191 -10.28 44.86 -0.19
CA MET A 191 -9.89 45.83 -1.22
C MET A 191 -10.55 47.19 -0.92
N PRO A 192 -9.79 48.22 -0.48
CA PRO A 192 -10.31 49.53 -0.12
C PRO A 192 -10.82 50.36 -1.31
#